data_AF-A0A6P5EJ52-F1
#
_entry.id   AF-A0A6P5EJ52-F1
#
_cell.length_a   1.000
_cell.length_b   1.000
_cell.length_c   1.000
_cell.angle_alpha   90.00
_cell.angle_beta   90.00
_cell.angle_gamma   90.00
#
_symmetry.space_group_name_H-M   'P 1'
#
loop_
_entity.id
_entity.type
_entity.pdbx_description
1 polymer ?
#
loop_
_entity_poly.entity_id
_entity_poly.type
_entity_poly.pdbx_seq_one_letter_code
_entity_poly.pdbx_strand_id
1 'polypeptide(L)'
;MGMYSSYLILWLSLLMSCCAPLSLAIHQHKRWPIGGSTRFYDFKVQTLKVTKLCKTRDIVTINGMYPGPVVYAQEDDRVIVKVTNETPYNATIHWHGVRQRLS
;
A
#
# COMPACT_ATOMS: atom_id res chain seq x y z
N MET A 1 19.13 66.84 4.36
CA MET A 1 18.06 65.84 4.17
C MET A 1 18.71 64.45 4.19
N GLY A 2 18.58 63.65 5.24
CA GLY A 2 19.26 62.35 5.23
C GLY A 2 19.25 61.48 6.50
N MET A 3 18.81 61.98 7.65
CA MET A 3 18.90 61.19 8.91
C MET A 3 17.59 60.56 9.38
N TYR A 4 16.43 60.95 8.84
CA TYR A 4 15.14 60.33 9.19
C TYR A 4 14.82 59.06 8.40
N SER A 5 15.56 58.82 7.30
CA SER A 5 15.33 57.68 6.39
C SER A 5 15.94 56.37 6.94
N SER A 6 17.11 56.46 7.59
CA SER A 6 17.83 55.29 8.12
C SER A 6 17.10 54.62 9.28
N TYR A 7 16.49 55.39 10.19
CA TYR A 7 15.73 54.83 11.31
C TYR A 7 14.47 54.10 10.85
N LEU A 8 13.79 54.60 9.82
CA LEU A 8 12.62 53.94 9.25
C LEU A 8 12.99 52.60 8.59
N ILE A 9 14.10 52.56 7.86
CA ILE A 9 14.60 51.34 7.21
C ILE A 9 15.07 50.31 8.24
N LEU A 10 15.74 50.75 9.32
CA LEU A 10 16.12 49.90 10.46
C LEU A 10 14.89 49.36 11.22
N TRP A 11 13.83 50.14 11.32
CA TRP A 11 12.59 49.71 11.97
C TRP A 11 11.82 48.70 11.12
N LEU A 12 11.72 48.94 9.80
CA LEU A 12 11.13 47.98 8.86
C LEU A 12 11.92 46.67 8.80
N SER A 13 13.24 46.71 8.87
CA SER A 13 14.06 45.49 8.86
C SER A 13 13.96 44.70 10.18
N LEU A 14 13.84 45.36 11.33
CA LEU A 14 13.54 44.69 12.60
C LEU A 14 12.15 44.04 12.61
N LEU A 15 11.13 44.69 12.05
CA LEU A 15 9.78 44.14 11.90
C LEU A 15 9.75 42.90 10.99
N MET A 16 10.52 42.89 9.90
CA MET A 16 10.64 41.74 9.00
C MET A 16 11.50 40.60 9.59
N SER A 17 12.38 40.89 10.55
CA SER A 17 13.17 39.86 11.25
C SER A 17 12.38 39.13 12.34
N CYS A 18 11.32 39.74 12.89
CA CYS A 18 10.47 39.10 13.90
C CYS A 18 9.44 38.13 13.29
N CYS A 19 9.18 38.26 11.99
CA CYS A 19 8.27 37.41 11.23
C CYS A 19 9.01 36.34 10.40
N ALA A 20 10.19 35.90 10.84
CA ALA A 20 10.66 34.58 10.44
C ALA A 20 9.77 33.58 11.19
N PRO A 21 8.91 32.79 10.51
CA PRO A 21 8.12 31.79 11.21
C PRO A 21 9.08 30.75 11.79
N LEU A 22 9.41 30.90 13.07
CA LEU A 22 9.89 29.79 13.88
C LEU A 22 8.75 28.77 13.86
N SER A 23 9.05 27.60 13.31
CA SER A 23 8.20 26.39 13.28
C SER A 23 7.22 26.29 12.11
N LEU A 24 7.75 25.89 10.95
CA LEU A 24 7.24 24.71 10.25
C LEU A 24 8.42 23.84 9.80
N ALA A 25 9.25 23.39 10.76
CA ALA A 25 9.74 22.03 10.64
C ALA A 25 8.49 21.15 10.76
N ILE A 26 7.80 20.95 9.64
CA ILE A 26 6.72 20.00 9.51
C ILE A 26 7.29 18.74 10.14
N HIS A 27 6.71 18.32 11.26
CA HIS A 27 6.90 16.99 11.78
C HIS A 27 6.52 16.08 10.61
N GLN A 28 7.52 15.64 9.83
CA GLN A 28 7.34 14.63 8.82
C GLN A 28 7.06 13.36 9.61
N HIS A 29 5.81 13.23 10.07
CA HIS A 29 5.23 11.94 10.35
C HIS A 29 5.54 11.14 9.11
N LYS A 30 6.41 10.12 9.23
CA LYS A 30 6.82 9.27 8.11
C LYS A 30 5.55 8.91 7.35
N ARG A 31 5.32 9.57 6.21
CA ARG A 31 4.15 9.30 5.40
C ARG A 31 4.49 7.98 4.72
N TRP A 32 3.91 6.89 5.23
CA TRP A 32 3.93 5.64 4.51
C TRP A 32 3.45 5.92 3.08
N PRO A 33 4.10 5.35 2.05
CA PRO A 33 3.64 5.53 0.69
C PRO A 33 2.18 5.11 0.64
N ILE A 34 1.31 6.08 0.32
CA ILE A 34 -0.10 5.80 0.04
C ILE A 34 -0.05 4.91 -1.19
N GLY A 35 -0.39 3.63 -1.03
CA GLY A 35 -0.46 2.68 -2.12
C GLY A 35 -1.55 3.11 -3.08
N GLY A 36 -1.22 3.94 -4.06
CA GLY A 36 -2.14 4.28 -5.15
C GLY A 36 -2.05 3.30 -6.31
N SER A 37 -1.21 2.26 -6.20
CA SER A 37 -0.90 1.37 -7.31
C SER A 37 -1.92 0.25 -7.43
N THR A 38 -2.22 -0.15 -8.66
CA THR A 38 -3.01 -1.36 -8.90
C THR A 38 -2.06 -2.54 -9.12
N ARG A 39 -2.21 -3.59 -8.32
CA ARG A 39 -1.45 -4.83 -8.43
C ARG A 39 -2.31 -5.91 -9.04
N PHE A 40 -1.77 -6.58 -10.06
CA PHE A 40 -2.46 -7.63 -10.79
C PHE A 40 -1.86 -8.98 -10.45
N TYR A 41 -2.73 -9.97 -10.23
CA TYR A 41 -2.37 -11.35 -10.02
C TYR A 41 -3.24 -12.28 -10.87
N ASP A 42 -2.64 -13.35 -11.38
CA ASP A 42 -3.34 -14.41 -12.09
C ASP A 42 -3.27 -15.70 -11.27
N PHE A 43 -4.44 -16.16 -10.82
CA PHE A 43 -4.61 -17.38 -10.03
C PHE A 43 -5.27 -18.46 -10.87
N LYS A 44 -4.55 -19.55 -11.08
CA LYS A 44 -5.09 -20.80 -11.63
C LYS A 44 -5.38 -21.76 -10.48
N VAL A 45 -6.64 -22.04 -10.25
CA VAL A 45 -7.07 -23.03 -9.26
C VAL A 45 -6.91 -24.41 -9.89
N GLN A 46 -6.01 -25.23 -9.35
CA GLN A 46 -5.60 -26.50 -9.93
C GLN A 46 -5.53 -27.60 -8.87
N THR A 47 -5.64 -28.85 -9.30
CA THR A 47 -5.43 -30.01 -8.43
C THR A 47 -3.98 -30.50 -8.53
N LEU A 48 -3.33 -30.70 -7.38
CA LEU A 48 -1.99 -31.28 -7.27
C LEU A 48 -2.04 -32.56 -6.42
N LYS A 49 -1.42 -33.64 -6.91
CA LYS A 49 -1.27 -34.88 -6.16
C LYS A 49 -0.07 -34.80 -5.24
N VAL A 50 -0.30 -34.89 -3.92
CA VAL A 50 0.74 -34.80 -2.89
C VAL A 50 0.78 -36.06 -2.05
N THR A 51 2.00 -36.58 -1.81
CA THR A 51 2.24 -37.71 -0.92
C THR A 51 2.81 -37.21 0.40
N LYS A 52 2.13 -37.51 1.50
CA LYS A 52 2.58 -37.19 2.86
C LYS A 52 2.28 -38.35 3.79
N LEU A 53 3.25 -38.76 4.61
CA LEU A 53 3.13 -39.87 5.55
C LEU A 53 2.55 -41.15 4.89
N CYS A 54 3.12 -41.53 3.74
CA CYS A 54 2.71 -42.70 2.95
C CYS A 54 1.26 -42.65 2.41
N LYS A 55 0.58 -41.49 2.47
CA LYS A 55 -0.75 -41.28 1.90
C LYS A 55 -0.67 -40.27 0.76
N THR A 56 -1.18 -40.66 -0.40
CA THR A 56 -1.30 -39.79 -1.56
C THR A 56 -2.71 -39.24 -1.65
N ARG A 57 -2.83 -37.92 -1.78
CA ARG A 57 -4.10 -37.22 -1.93
C ARG A 57 -3.98 -36.12 -2.95
N ASP A 58 -5.09 -35.86 -3.63
CA ASP A 58 -5.24 -34.70 -4.47
C ASP A 58 -5.65 -33.51 -3.60
N ILE A 59 -4.92 -32.38 -3.75
CA ILE A 59 -5.19 -31.14 -3.04
C ILE A 59 -5.44 -30.02 -4.04
N VAL A 60 -6.24 -29.03 -3.64
CA VAL A 60 -6.44 -27.80 -4.43
C VAL A 60 -5.29 -26.83 -4.14
N THR A 61 -4.75 -26.23 -5.20
CA THR A 61 -3.60 -25.33 -5.18
C THR A 61 -3.86 -24.11 -6.06
N ILE A 62 -3.04 -23.07 -5.87
CA ILE A 62 -3.01 -21.91 -6.76
C ILE A 62 -1.70 -21.96 -7.54
N ASN A 63 -1.78 -21.96 -8.87
CA ASN A 63 -0.63 -22.03 -9.77
C ASN A 63 0.26 -23.26 -9.53
N GLY A 64 -0.35 -24.40 -9.13
CA GLY A 64 0.37 -25.64 -8.80
C GLY A 64 1.24 -25.54 -7.53
N MET A 65 1.11 -24.48 -6.74
CA MET A 65 1.93 -24.24 -5.55
C MET A 65 1.16 -24.56 -4.26
N TYR A 66 1.87 -25.18 -3.31
CA TYR A 66 1.39 -25.39 -1.95
C TYR A 66 2.51 -25.05 -0.94
N PRO A 67 2.38 -23.98 -0.14
CA PRO A 67 1.31 -22.96 -0.16
C PRO A 67 1.22 -22.19 -1.49
N GLY A 68 0.08 -21.56 -1.76
CA GLY A 68 -0.09 -20.70 -2.94
C GLY A 68 0.83 -19.47 -2.94
N PRO A 69 0.87 -18.71 -4.05
CA PRO A 69 1.72 -17.52 -4.17
C PRO A 69 1.30 -16.44 -3.16
N VAL A 70 2.30 -15.73 -2.62
CA VAL A 70 2.07 -14.61 -1.70
C VAL A 70 1.57 -13.39 -2.47
N VAL A 71 0.49 -12.78 -1.98
CA VAL A 71 -0.01 -11.49 -2.46
C VAL A 71 0.65 -10.39 -1.64
N TYR A 72 1.41 -9.52 -2.30
CA TYR A 72 2.05 -8.37 -1.69
C TYR A 72 1.26 -7.11 -2.04
N ALA A 73 0.94 -6.30 -1.04
CA ALA A 73 0.27 -5.01 -1.21
C ALA A 73 0.80 -4.04 -0.15
N GLN A 74 0.77 -2.75 -0.48
CA GLN A 74 0.90 -1.67 0.50
C GLN A 74 -0.49 -1.22 0.95
N GLU A 75 -0.55 -0.49 2.06
CA GLU A 75 -1.80 0.17 2.46
C GLU A 75 -2.34 1.01 1.29
N ASP A 76 -3.66 0.96 1.10
CA ASP A 76 -4.41 1.59 0.01
C ASP A 76 -4.25 1.00 -1.41
N ASP A 77 -3.32 0.07 -1.66
CA ASP A 77 -3.17 -0.52 -3.00
C ASP A 77 -4.45 -1.23 -3.47
N ARG A 78 -4.78 -1.09 -4.77
CA ARG A 78 -5.87 -1.87 -5.39
C ARG A 78 -5.33 -3.21 -5.86
N VAL A 79 -5.81 -4.31 -5.28
CA VAL A 79 -5.44 -5.66 -5.74
C VAL A 79 -6.53 -6.20 -6.67
N ILE A 80 -6.14 -6.55 -7.90
CA ILE A 80 -7.01 -7.21 -8.88
C ILE A 80 -6.46 -8.62 -9.11
N VAL A 81 -7.27 -9.62 -8.81
CA VAL A 81 -6.91 -11.02 -9.01
C VAL A 81 -7.84 -11.64 -10.03
N LYS A 82 -7.29 -12.05 -11.17
CA LYS A 82 -8.01 -12.88 -12.13
C LYS A 82 -7.93 -14.32 -11.66
N VAL A 83 -9.08 -14.95 -11.49
CA VAL A 83 -9.17 -16.34 -11.04
C VAL A 83 -9.70 -17.20 -12.19
N THR A 84 -8.92 -18.21 -12.57
CA THR A 84 -9.31 -19.25 -13.53
C THR A 84 -9.43 -20.55 -12.78
N ASN A 85 -10.63 -21.14 -12.76
CA ASN A 85 -10.84 -22.44 -12.15
C ASN A 85 -10.61 -23.56 -13.18
N GLU A 86 -9.53 -24.32 -12.99
CA GLU A 86 -9.17 -25.49 -13.83
C GLU A 86 -9.51 -26.81 -13.12
N THR A 87 -10.26 -26.75 -12.00
CA THR A 87 -10.76 -27.93 -11.29
C THR A 87 -12.19 -28.27 -11.74
N PRO A 88 -12.65 -29.53 -11.58
CA PRO A 88 -14.00 -29.93 -11.97
C PRO A 88 -15.10 -29.47 -10.99
N TYR A 89 -14.75 -28.75 -9.93
CA TYR A 89 -15.69 -28.34 -8.87
C TYR A 89 -15.82 -26.83 -8.80
N ASN A 90 -16.99 -26.34 -8.39
CA ASN A 90 -17.19 -24.91 -8.12
C ASN A 90 -16.27 -24.43 -6.99
N ALA A 91 -15.65 -23.27 -7.18
CA ALA A 91 -14.67 -22.71 -6.24
C ALA A 91 -14.88 -21.21 -6.05
N THR A 92 -14.55 -20.74 -4.84
CA THR A 92 -14.55 -19.32 -4.46
C THR A 92 -13.25 -18.99 -3.72
N ILE A 93 -12.73 -17.77 -3.89
CA ILE A 93 -11.57 -17.28 -3.13
C ILE A 93 -12.05 -16.32 -2.05
N HIS A 94 -11.65 -16.56 -0.81
CA HIS A 94 -11.92 -15.69 0.33
C HIS A 94 -10.64 -14.96 0.75
N TRP A 95 -10.73 -13.63 0.82
CA TRP A 95 -9.65 -12.77 1.32
C TRP A 95 -9.80 -12.60 2.83
N HIS A 96 -9.18 -13.50 3.60
CA HIS A 96 -9.25 -13.44 5.06
C HIS A 96 -8.68 -12.12 5.58
N GLY A 97 -9.45 -11.44 6.43
CA GLY A 97 -9.08 -10.16 7.04
C GLY A 97 -9.36 -8.91 6.20
N VAL A 98 -9.80 -9.05 4.95
CA VAL A 98 -10.16 -7.88 4.11
C VAL A 98 -11.62 -7.47 4.37
N ARG A 99 -11.83 -6.22 4.82
CA ARG A 99 -13.15 -5.69 5.24
C ARG A 99 -14.23 -5.66 4.15
N GLN A 100 -13.86 -5.69 2.86
CA GLN A 100 -14.76 -5.61 1.70
C GLN A 100 -15.84 -4.52 1.85
N ARG A 101 -15.44 -3.24 1.75
CA ARG A 101 -16.39 -2.12 1.79
C ARG A 101 -17.14 -2.06 0.46
N LEU A 102 -18.46 -1.95 0.51
CA LEU A 102 -19.27 -1.59 -0.65
C LEU A 102 -18.90 -0.16 -1.07
N SER A 103 -18.61 0.01 -2.36
CA SER A 103 -18.39 1.30 -3.01
C SER A 103 -19.71 1.91 -3.43
#